data_AF-A0A3D6EQ49-F1
#
_entry.id   AF-A0A3D6EQ49-F1
#
_cell.length_a   1.000
_cell.length_b   1.000
_cell.length_c   1.000
_cell.angle_alpha   90.00
_cell.angle_beta   90.00
_cell.angle_gamma   90.00
#
_symmetry.space_group_name_H-M   'P 1'
#
loop_
_entity.id
_entity.type
_entity.pdbx_description
1 polymer ?
#
loop_
_entity_poly.entity_id
_entity_poly.type
_entity_poly.pdbx_seq_one_letter_code
_entity_poly.pdbx_strand_id
1 'polypeptide(L)' 'MKSQPALWYSQPSLKVVVIFVVLWIFGNGLLVLSTTDFFAIPFFSNVSLLILLLMMLSTFQTGKLIRNYLRNRTTSN' A
#
# COMPACT_ATOMS: atom_id res chain seq x y z
N MET A 1 -1.96 24.18 13.57
CA MET A 1 -2.12 22.96 14.41
C MET A 1 -1.34 21.82 13.76
N LYS A 2 -0.34 21.24 14.44
CA LYS A 2 0.30 20.00 13.96
C LYS A 2 -0.71 18.87 14.14
N SER A 3 -1.33 18.40 13.07
CA SER A 3 -2.20 17.22 13.09
C SER A 3 -1.37 16.06 13.65
N GLN A 4 -1.64 15.67 14.91
CA GLN A 4 -1.00 14.48 15.47
C GLN A 4 -1.36 13.32 14.53
N PRO A 5 -0.36 12.62 13.96
CA PRO A 5 -0.66 11.48 13.13
C PRO A 5 -1.44 10.49 13.99
N ALA A 6 -2.58 10.04 13.47
CA ALA A 6 -3.49 9.20 14.23
C ALA A 6 -2.75 7.95 14.75
N LEU A 7 -3.02 7.58 16.01
CA LEU A 7 -2.35 6.49 16.72
C LEU A 7 -2.29 5.18 15.91
N TRP A 8 -3.32 4.90 15.09
CA TRP A 8 -3.39 3.73 14.23
C TRP A 8 -2.34 3.69 13.10
N TYR A 9 -1.82 4.84 12.68
CA TYR A 9 -0.81 4.97 11.61
C TYR A 9 0.61 5.12 12.17
N SER A 10 0.75 5.79 13.32
CA SER A 10 2.04 5.94 14.02
C SER A 10 2.40 4.74 14.87
N GLN A 11 1.41 4.02 15.39
CA GLN A 11 1.59 2.79 16.16
C GLN A 11 0.62 1.70 15.69
N PRO A 12 0.73 1.23 14.45
CA PRO A 12 -0.16 0.22 13.92
C PRO A 12 0.00 -1.09 14.71
N SER A 13 -1.12 -1.77 14.98
CA SER A 13 -1.09 -3.15 15.50
C SER A 13 -0.88 -4.14 14.35
N LEU A 14 -0.43 -5.38 14.66
CA LEU A 14 -0.20 -6.42 13.64
C LEU A 14 -1.46 -6.63 12.77
N LYS A 15 -2.65 -6.61 13.40
CA LYS A 15 -3.93 -6.77 12.69
C LYS A 15 -4.16 -5.67 11.67
N VAL A 16 -3.87 -4.42 12.02
CA VAL A 16 -4.02 -3.26 11.11
C VAL A 16 -3.07 -3.40 9.92
N VAL A 17 -1.81 -3.79 10.16
CA VAL A 17 -0.84 -4.01 9.09
C VAL A 17 -1.31 -5.11 8.14
N VAL A 18 -1.74 -6.25 8.67
CA VAL A 18 -2.22 -7.38 7.85
C VAL A 18 -3.40 -6.97 6.98
N ILE A 19 -4.39 -6.27 7.53
CA ILE A 19 -5.57 -5.80 6.76
C ILE A 19 -5.14 -4.86 5.63
N PHE A 20 -4.25 -3.89 5.92
CA PHE A 20 -3.77 -2.95 4.90
C PHE A 20 -2.92 -3.62 3.83
N VAL A 21 -2.09 -4.61 4.18
CA VAL A 21 -1.31 -5.39 3.22
C VAL A 21 -2.21 -6.21 2.32
N VAL A 22 -3.21 -6.89 2.89
CA VAL A 22 -4.20 -7.66 2.12
C VAL A 22 -4.95 -6.73 1.17
N LEU A 23 -5.46 -5.60 1.67
CA LEU A 23 -6.16 -4.60 0.85
C LEU A 23 -5.27 -4.03 -0.25
N TRP A 24 -3.98 -3.81 0.03
CA TRP A 24 -3.00 -3.36 -0.94
C TRP A 24 -2.79 -4.39 -2.06
N ILE A 25 -2.67 -5.68 -1.74
CA ILE A 25 -2.54 -6.76 -2.73
C ILE A 25 -3.79 -6.84 -3.60
N PHE A 26 -4.98 -6.89 -2.99
CA PHE A 26 -6.23 -6.96 -3.74
C PHE A 26 -6.44 -5.71 -4.61
N GLY A 27 -6.20 -4.52 -4.07
CA GLY A 27 -6.36 -3.25 -4.80
C GLY A 27 -5.44 -3.15 -6.02
N ASN A 28 -4.16 -3.47 -5.87
CA ASN A 28 -3.21 -3.47 -6.99
C ASN A 28 -3.51 -4.60 -7.98
N GLY A 29 -3.91 -5.78 -7.50
CA GLY A 29 -4.31 -6.90 -8.34
C GLY A 29 -5.52 -6.57 -9.22
N LEU A 30 -6.59 -6.01 -8.64
CA LEU A 30 -7.76 -5.55 -9.39
C LEU A 30 -7.41 -4.42 -10.36
N LEU A 31 -6.53 -3.51 -9.96
CA LEU A 31 -6.10 -2.40 -10.82
C LEU A 31 -5.35 -2.89 -12.05
N VAL A 32 -4.43 -3.84 -11.88
CA VAL A 32 -3.71 -4.51 -12.99
C VAL A 32 -4.69 -5.28 -13.86
N LEU A 33 -5.65 -5.99 -13.25
CA LEU A 33 -6.66 -6.76 -13.98
C LEU A 33 -7.66 -5.87 -14.75
N SER A 34 -7.90 -4.66 -14.26
CA SER A 34 -8.76 -3.66 -14.92
C SER A 34 -8.05 -2.97 -16.08
N THR A 35 -6.73 -2.83 -16.02
CA THR A 35 -5.93 -2.17 -17.06
C THR A 35 -5.40 -3.09 -18.13
N THR A 36 -5.09 -4.34 -17.77
CA THR A 36 -4.83 -5.38 -18.74
C THR A 36 -6.15 -6.04 -19.06
N ASP A 37 -6.67 -5.89 -20.27
CA ASP A 37 -7.73 -6.78 -20.77
C ASP A 37 -7.18 -8.21 -20.70
N PHE A 38 -7.39 -8.90 -19.58
CA PHE A 38 -7.00 -10.28 -19.25
C PHE A 38 -5.86 -10.84 -20.13
N PHE A 39 -4.63 -10.35 -19.92
CA PHE A 39 -3.40 -10.81 -20.58
C PHE A 39 -3.22 -10.49 -22.08
N ALA A 40 -4.14 -9.77 -22.72
CA ALA A 40 -4.04 -9.42 -24.15
C ALA A 40 -3.08 -8.24 -24.41
N ILE A 41 -2.95 -7.33 -23.45
CA ILE A 41 -2.15 -6.10 -23.58
C ILE A 41 -1.06 -6.10 -22.50
N PRO A 42 0.22 -5.85 -22.86
CA PRO A 42 1.27 -5.70 -21.87
C PRO A 42 0.97 -4.49 -20.97
N PHE A 43 0.93 -4.74 -19.66
CA PHE A 43 0.64 -3.73 -18.63
C PHE A 43 1.45 -2.44 -18.83
N PHE A 44 2.73 -2.56 -19.13
CA PHE A 44 3.63 -1.40 -19.30
C PHE A 44 3.44 -0.60 -20.59
N SER A 45 2.62 -1.07 -21.55
CA SER A 45 2.44 -0.37 -22.84
C SER A 45 1.26 0.61 -22.85
N ASN A 46 0.21 0.35 -22.07
CA ASN A 46 -1.01 1.17 -22.02
C ASN A 46 -1.37 1.65 -20.61
N VAL A 47 -0.52 1.37 -19.61
CA VAL A 47 -0.77 1.87 -18.27
C VAL A 47 -0.62 3.38 -18.24
N SER A 48 -1.69 4.07 -17.89
CA SER A 48 -1.68 5.51 -17.71
C SER A 48 -0.69 5.90 -16.60
N LEU A 49 0.02 7.02 -16.76
CA LEU A 49 0.96 7.55 -15.76
C LEU A 49 0.28 7.71 -14.38
N LEU A 50 -1.01 8.04 -14.38
CA LEU A 50 -1.85 8.11 -13.18
C LEU A 50 -1.94 6.78 -12.42
N ILE A 51 -2.01 5.65 -13.12
CA ILE A 51 -2.14 4.31 -12.54
C ILE A 51 -0.80 3.88 -11.93
N LEU A 52 0.31 4.13 -12.63
CA LEU A 52 1.66 3.94 -12.09
C LEU A 52 1.88 4.79 -10.82
N LEU A 53 1.43 6.05 -10.84
CA LEU A 53 1.51 6.93 -9.68
C LEU A 53 0.68 6.38 -8.50
N LEU A 54 -0.54 5.91 -8.76
CA LEU A 54 -1.39 5.29 -7.73
C LEU A 54 -0.77 4.02 -7.13
N MET A 55 -0.20 3.15 -7.96
CA MET A 55 0.51 1.96 -7.48
C MET A 55 1.71 2.33 -6.62
N MET A 56 2.54 3.28 -7.07
CA MET A 56 3.70 3.76 -6.31
C MET A 56 3.30 4.39 -4.99
N LEU A 57 2.30 5.27 -4.98
CA LEU A 57 1.80 5.91 -3.76
C LEU A 57 1.22 4.88 -2.79
N SER A 58 0.43 3.91 -3.27
CA SER A 58 -0.13 2.88 -2.39
C SER A 58 0.99 2.02 -1.78
N THR A 59 1.98 1.65 -2.58
CA THR A 59 3.14 0.85 -2.12
C THR A 59 3.97 1.63 -1.10
N PHE A 60 4.20 2.91 -1.34
CA PHE A 60 4.93 3.77 -0.41
C PHE A 60 4.21 3.90 0.94
N GLN A 61 2.88 4.08 0.94
CA GLN A 61 2.10 4.19 2.16
C GLN A 61 2.03 2.88 2.94
N THR A 62 1.82 1.75 2.26
CA THR A 62 1.83 0.42 2.88
C THR A 62 3.22 0.09 3.44
N GLY A 63 4.29 0.40 2.70
CA GLY A 63 5.67 0.22 3.16
C GLY A 63 5.99 1.07 4.41
N LYS A 64 5.49 2.31 4.46
CA LYS A 64 5.64 3.18 5.63
C LYS A 64 4.87 2.62 6.85
N LEU A 65 3.68 2.06 6.65
CA LEU A 65 2.90 1.39 7.69
C LEU A 65 3.66 0.17 8.26
N ILE A 66 4.21 -0.68 7.40
CA ILE A 66 5.03 -1.84 7.79
C ILE A 66 6.29 -1.39 8.53
N ARG A 67 6.98 -0.36 8.03
CA ARG A 67 8.17 0.20 8.69
C ARG A 67 7.85 0.73 10.09
N ASN A 68 6.73 1.44 10.26
CA ASN A 68 6.29 1.93 11.56
C ASN A 68 5.97 0.77 12.52
N TYR A 69 5.33 -0.29 12.03
CA TYR A 69 5.09 -1.49 12.81
C TYR A 69 6.39 -2.15 13.29
N LEU A 70 7.34 -2.36 12.39
CA LEU A 70 8.64 -2.96 12.70
C LEU A 70 9.40 -2.10 13.73
N ARG A 71 9.45 -0.78 13.53
CA ARG A 71 10.12 0.15 14.45
C ARG A 71 9.55 0.05 15.87
N ASN A 72 8.23 0.01 16.00
CA ASN A 72 7.59 -0.09 17.32
C ASN A 72 7.82 -1.45 17.99
N ARG A 73 7.91 -2.54 17.21
CA ARG A 73 8.29 -3.84 17.75
C ARG A 73 9.73 -3.86 18.25
N THR A 74 10.65 -3.21 17.55
CA THR A 74 12.06 -3.13 17.96
C THR A 74 12.26 -2.26 19.20
N THR A 75 11.43 -1.24 19.42
CA THR A 75 11.50 -0.39 20.63
C THR A 75 10.74 -0.99 21.84
N SER A 76 9.95 -2.04 21.65
CA SER A 76 9.19 -2.72 22.72
C SER A 76 9.86 -3.99 23.26
N ASN A 77 11.04 -4.36 22.73
CA ASN A 77 11.95 -5.38 23.28
C ASN A 77 13.13 -4.69 23.95
#